data_AF-A0A6G7Y393-F1
#
_entry.id   AF-A0A6G7Y393-F1
#
_cell.length_a   1.000
_cell.length_b   1.000
_cell.length_c   1.000
_cell.angle_alpha   90.00
_cell.angle_beta   90.00
_cell.angle_gamma   90.00
#
_symmetry.space_group_name_H-M   'P 1'
#
loop_
_entity.id
_entity.type
_entity.pdbx_description
1 polymer ?
#
loop_
_entity_poly.entity_id
_entity_poly.type
_entity_poly.pdbx_seq_one_letter_code
_entity_poly.pdbx_strand_id
1 'polypeptide(L)'
;MNLLTDALRTFSRVFIDGARVLAAHWPQLIGLFLAGWAGRMGFLWLTTAVSDVSPTLAIFILPFAPLSTLLSLVLMLRATAPTLEAFRGVVESVTRPERWRTDLSVAAQVLIPFLAVYATAGLLKEDARLFVMDATAAEGLNAGLGSVDFGRTVYAEGAALAVLVLLALGARKLISLLKLTDRHLAWSAVAVYIEVLWMITLVNAFTSQLDQLTEWVVSRRAIAGLAEWWAGVVAWLRSISAEMTAIVDAVANFLGELGSLVIVPVAWLAIGAAVFGASLKSTEFKVDTHDEVTERLRHIPQPVRRVVSQAVEPLTTPVQNTVTAIAKIASAGVLSMVMFCVVFYIASSLQVLTYLGVRQVFGPGDDTRQYALAPYMLLAGRTVYFVVALSLLAAAVNAIVMSQRATPAAEPQPDPAAGTRR
;
A
#
# COMPACT_ATOMS: atom_id res chain seq x y z
N MET A 1 -3.55 37.91 -2.32
CA MET A 1 -4.68 36.99 -2.56
C MET A 1 -4.55 35.84 -1.58
N ASN A 2 -5.61 35.52 -0.84
CA ASN A 2 -5.55 34.71 0.37
C ASN A 2 -5.24 33.23 0.08
N LEU A 3 -4.09 32.75 0.58
CA LEU A 3 -3.66 31.35 0.51
C LEU A 3 -4.76 30.36 0.94
N LEU A 4 -5.57 30.73 1.94
CA LEU A 4 -6.72 29.95 2.41
C LEU A 4 -7.82 29.79 1.34
N THR A 5 -8.10 30.83 0.57
CA THR A 5 -9.15 30.80 -0.46
C THR A 5 -8.71 29.98 -1.67
N ASP A 6 -7.43 30.06 -2.03
CA ASP A 6 -6.84 29.26 -3.11
C ASP A 6 -6.71 27.78 -2.70
N ALA A 7 -6.36 27.50 -1.44
CA ALA A 7 -6.42 26.16 -0.87
C ALA A 7 -7.84 25.60 -0.93
N LEU A 8 -8.84 26.32 -0.43
CA LEU A 8 -10.23 25.87 -0.41
C LEU A 8 -10.78 25.58 -1.82
N ARG A 9 -10.44 26.44 -2.80
CA ARG A 9 -10.78 26.18 -4.21
C ARG A 9 -10.12 24.90 -4.72
N THR A 10 -8.85 24.70 -4.44
CA THR A 10 -8.12 23.50 -4.88
C THR A 10 -8.73 22.24 -4.28
N PHE A 11 -9.04 22.26 -2.99
CA PHE A 11 -9.77 21.18 -2.31
C PHE A 11 -11.12 20.90 -2.97
N SER A 12 -11.96 21.94 -3.15
CA SER A 12 -13.29 21.77 -3.74
C SER A 12 -13.25 21.20 -5.16
N ARG A 13 -12.25 21.60 -5.97
CA ARG A 13 -12.04 21.04 -7.31
C ARG A 13 -11.73 19.55 -7.28
N VAL A 14 -10.87 19.09 -6.36
CA VAL A 14 -10.54 17.66 -6.24
C VAL A 14 -11.78 16.83 -5.91
N PHE A 15 -12.66 17.32 -5.03
CA PHE A 15 -13.92 16.63 -4.73
C PHE A 15 -14.89 16.62 -5.91
N ILE A 16 -15.01 17.73 -6.63
CA ILE A 16 -15.88 17.83 -7.81
C ILE A 16 -15.37 16.91 -8.93
N ASP A 17 -14.06 16.91 -9.18
CA ASP A 17 -13.44 16.06 -10.19
C ASP A 17 -13.55 14.58 -9.79
N GLY A 18 -13.32 14.25 -8.51
CA GLY A 18 -13.51 12.90 -8.00
C GLY A 18 -14.95 12.43 -8.12
N ALA A 19 -15.93 13.28 -7.79
CA ALA A 19 -17.35 12.98 -7.95
C ALA A 19 -17.73 12.81 -9.44
N ARG A 20 -17.13 13.59 -10.34
CA ARG A 20 -17.33 13.44 -11.79
C ARG A 20 -16.73 12.13 -12.31
N VAL A 21 -15.52 11.77 -11.89
CA VAL A 21 -14.87 10.49 -12.22
C VAL A 21 -15.72 9.34 -11.73
N LEU A 22 -16.21 9.42 -10.49
CA LEU A 22 -17.10 8.44 -9.90
C LEU A 22 -18.40 8.32 -10.71
N ALA A 23 -19.10 9.41 -10.98
CA ALA A 23 -20.34 9.39 -11.76
C ALA A 23 -20.15 8.81 -13.18
N ALA A 24 -18.98 9.03 -13.80
CA ALA A 24 -18.67 8.53 -15.13
C ALA A 24 -18.27 7.04 -15.16
N HIS A 25 -17.59 6.54 -14.12
CA HIS A 25 -17.00 5.18 -14.13
C HIS A 25 -17.53 4.24 -13.05
N TRP A 26 -18.51 4.64 -12.23
CA TRP A 26 -18.99 3.81 -11.13
C TRP A 26 -19.35 2.37 -11.53
N PRO A 27 -19.99 2.07 -12.70
CA PRO A 27 -20.32 0.69 -13.04
C PRO A 27 -19.06 -0.13 -13.34
N GLN A 28 -18.08 0.49 -14.02
CA GLN A 28 -16.81 -0.15 -14.35
C GLN A 28 -15.96 -0.36 -13.09
N LEU A 29 -15.91 0.61 -12.19
CA LEU A 29 -15.19 0.51 -10.93
C LEU A 29 -15.80 -0.58 -10.04
N ILE A 30 -17.12 -0.64 -9.93
CA ILE A 30 -17.80 -1.71 -9.20
C ILE A 30 -17.54 -3.07 -9.87
N GLY A 31 -17.65 -3.18 -11.19
CA GLY A 31 -17.39 -4.44 -11.91
C GLY A 31 -15.97 -4.96 -11.71
N LEU A 32 -14.97 -4.08 -11.81
CA LEU A 32 -13.57 -4.43 -11.56
C LEU A 32 -13.34 -4.81 -10.10
N PHE A 33 -13.93 -4.06 -9.15
CA PHE A 33 -13.83 -4.37 -7.72
C PHE A 33 -14.43 -5.74 -7.42
N LEU A 34 -15.66 -6.01 -7.90
CA LEU A 34 -16.34 -7.29 -7.71
C LEU A 34 -15.57 -8.45 -8.33
N ALA A 35 -14.94 -8.26 -9.50
CA ALA A 35 -14.08 -9.26 -10.10
C ALA A 35 -12.85 -9.58 -9.23
N GLY A 36 -12.20 -8.55 -8.68
CA GLY A 36 -11.10 -8.70 -7.73
C GLY A 36 -11.52 -9.33 -6.41
N TRP A 37 -12.69 -8.97 -5.90
CA TRP A 37 -13.26 -9.54 -4.68
C TRP A 37 -13.62 -11.02 -4.87
N ALA A 38 -14.27 -11.36 -5.99
CA ALA A 38 -14.60 -12.73 -6.33
C ALA A 38 -13.33 -13.58 -6.48
N GLY A 39 -12.29 -13.05 -7.12
CA GLY A 39 -11.00 -13.74 -7.20
C GLY A 39 -10.34 -13.90 -5.83
N ARG A 40 -10.30 -12.84 -5.00
CA ARG A 40 -9.78 -12.91 -3.62
C ARG A 40 -10.48 -14.00 -2.81
N MET A 41 -11.80 -13.95 -2.73
CA MET A 41 -12.59 -14.91 -1.96
C MET A 41 -12.53 -16.31 -2.55
N GLY A 42 -12.52 -16.44 -3.88
CA GLY A 42 -12.37 -17.72 -4.57
C GLY A 42 -11.04 -18.39 -4.28
N PHE A 43 -9.93 -17.63 -4.28
CA PHE A 43 -8.62 -18.17 -3.90
C PHE A 43 -8.54 -18.51 -2.41
N LEU A 44 -9.11 -17.70 -1.51
CA LEU A 44 -9.16 -18.02 -0.07
C LEU A 44 -9.98 -19.30 0.20
N TRP A 45 -11.12 -19.45 -0.46
CA TRP A 45 -11.92 -20.66 -0.40
C TRP A 45 -11.14 -21.87 -0.95
N LEU A 46 -10.47 -21.71 -2.10
CA LEU A 46 -9.64 -22.76 -2.68
C LEU A 46 -8.46 -23.13 -1.77
N THR A 47 -7.80 -22.15 -1.15
CA THR A 47 -6.76 -22.38 -0.15
C THR A 47 -7.29 -23.20 1.01
N THR A 48 -8.49 -22.87 1.50
CA THR A 48 -9.15 -23.60 2.58
C THR A 48 -9.46 -25.05 2.18
N ALA A 49 -10.04 -25.27 0.99
CA ALA A 49 -10.32 -26.61 0.48
C ALA A 49 -9.05 -27.44 0.19
N VAL A 50 -7.97 -26.81 -0.30
CA VAL A 50 -6.70 -27.51 -0.55
C VAL A 50 -5.96 -27.82 0.75
N SER A 51 -6.18 -27.04 1.80
CA SER A 51 -5.60 -27.30 3.13
C SER A 51 -6.04 -28.63 3.73
N ASP A 52 -7.21 -29.17 3.33
CA ASP A 52 -7.66 -30.53 3.70
C ASP A 52 -6.69 -31.62 3.23
N VAL A 53 -6.07 -31.41 2.06
CA VAL A 53 -5.20 -32.41 1.43
C VAL A 53 -3.74 -32.15 1.74
N SER A 54 -3.32 -30.88 1.68
CA SER A 54 -1.93 -30.49 1.96
C SER A 54 -1.84 -29.02 2.41
N PRO A 55 -1.47 -28.78 3.67
CA PRO A 55 -1.19 -27.43 4.18
C PRO A 55 -0.09 -26.72 3.38
N THR A 56 0.91 -27.47 2.90
CA THR A 56 1.99 -26.95 2.05
C THR A 56 1.48 -26.49 0.70
N LEU A 57 0.54 -27.19 0.05
CA LEU A 57 0.00 -26.72 -1.23
C LEU A 57 -0.88 -25.47 -1.06
N ALA A 58 -1.63 -25.40 0.05
CA ALA A 58 -2.46 -24.24 0.37
C ALA A 58 -1.65 -22.93 0.41
N ILE A 59 -0.41 -22.97 0.94
CA ILE A 59 0.46 -21.79 1.02
C ILE A 59 0.83 -21.21 -0.34
N PHE A 60 0.94 -22.06 -1.37
CA PHE A 60 1.27 -21.62 -2.71
C PHE A 60 0.05 -21.00 -3.42
N ILE A 61 -1.16 -21.27 -2.93
CA ILE A 61 -2.40 -20.72 -3.47
C ILE A 61 -2.75 -19.38 -2.79
N LEU A 62 -2.47 -19.26 -1.49
CA LEU A 62 -2.81 -18.09 -0.68
C LEU A 62 -2.38 -16.73 -1.29
N PRO A 63 -1.18 -16.57 -1.89
CA PRO A 63 -0.75 -15.33 -2.55
C PRO A 63 -1.66 -14.83 -3.67
N PHE A 64 -2.42 -15.72 -4.33
CA PHE A 64 -3.31 -15.31 -5.41
C PHE A 64 -4.49 -14.47 -4.92
N ALA A 65 -4.89 -14.60 -3.65
CA ALA A 65 -5.96 -13.80 -3.07
C ALA A 65 -5.66 -12.29 -3.03
N PRO A 66 -4.56 -11.83 -2.40
CA PRO A 66 -4.18 -10.42 -2.46
C PRO A 66 -3.83 -9.98 -3.87
N LEU A 67 -3.20 -10.84 -4.70
CA LEU A 67 -2.90 -10.49 -6.10
C LEU A 67 -4.15 -10.16 -6.92
N SER A 68 -5.25 -10.89 -6.70
CA SER A 68 -6.53 -10.58 -7.34
C SER A 68 -7.06 -9.21 -6.94
N THR A 69 -6.96 -8.87 -5.64
CA THR A 69 -7.35 -7.54 -5.13
C THR A 69 -6.45 -6.45 -5.72
N LEU A 70 -5.13 -6.62 -5.68
CA LEU A 70 -4.15 -5.67 -6.19
C LEU A 70 -4.33 -5.40 -7.68
N LEU A 71 -4.48 -6.47 -8.48
CA LEU A 71 -4.72 -6.36 -9.91
C LEU A 71 -6.00 -5.56 -10.20
N SER A 72 -7.08 -5.85 -9.47
CA SER A 72 -8.34 -5.11 -9.57
C SER A 72 -8.16 -3.62 -9.26
N LEU A 73 -7.48 -3.27 -8.16
CA LEU A 73 -7.25 -1.88 -7.76
C LEU A 73 -6.41 -1.12 -8.80
N VAL A 74 -5.40 -1.75 -9.39
CA VAL A 74 -4.61 -1.14 -10.46
C VAL A 74 -5.44 -0.95 -11.73
N LEU A 75 -6.24 -1.93 -12.11
CA LEU A 75 -7.15 -1.81 -13.26
C LEU A 75 -8.22 -0.74 -13.04
N MET A 76 -8.72 -0.58 -11.81
CA MET A 76 -9.63 0.51 -11.45
C MET A 76 -8.97 1.88 -11.64
N LEU A 77 -7.74 2.07 -11.19
CA LEU A 77 -7.00 3.32 -11.42
C LEU A 77 -6.79 3.58 -12.92
N ARG A 78 -6.40 2.55 -13.68
CA ARG A 78 -6.26 2.66 -15.14
C ARG A 78 -7.57 2.97 -15.85
N ALA A 79 -8.70 2.45 -15.36
CA ALA A 79 -10.01 2.74 -15.91
C ALA A 79 -10.37 4.23 -15.78
N THR A 80 -9.92 4.90 -14.72
CA THR A 80 -10.16 6.34 -14.52
C THR A 80 -9.22 7.24 -15.34
N ALA A 81 -8.03 6.75 -15.67
CA ALA A 81 -6.96 7.54 -16.30
C ALA A 81 -7.37 8.28 -17.60
N PRO A 82 -8.14 7.70 -18.55
CA PRO A 82 -8.51 8.39 -19.79
C PRO A 82 -9.32 9.67 -19.61
N THR A 83 -10.02 9.82 -18.48
CA THR A 83 -10.89 10.98 -18.22
C THR A 83 -10.19 12.11 -17.50
N LEU A 84 -8.98 11.86 -17.00
CA LEU A 84 -8.13 12.84 -16.35
C LEU A 84 -7.32 13.61 -17.39
N GLU A 85 -7.35 14.94 -17.31
CA GLU A 85 -6.65 15.83 -18.23
C GLU A 85 -5.13 15.60 -18.25
N ALA A 86 -4.55 15.20 -17.10
CA ALA A 86 -3.13 14.92 -16.98
C ALA A 86 -2.65 13.75 -17.84
N PHE A 87 -3.57 12.83 -18.17
CA PHE A 87 -3.25 11.59 -18.87
C PHE A 87 -3.90 11.53 -20.26
N ARG A 88 -4.61 12.59 -20.69
CA ARG A 88 -5.07 12.73 -22.09
C ARG A 88 -3.85 12.74 -23.01
N GLY A 89 -3.81 11.79 -23.96
CA GLY A 89 -2.73 11.64 -24.94
C GLY A 89 -1.65 10.61 -24.58
N VAL A 90 -1.58 10.12 -23.33
CA VAL A 90 -0.66 9.01 -22.95
C VAL A 90 -1.23 7.65 -23.36
N VAL A 91 -2.55 7.53 -23.36
CA VAL A 91 -3.27 6.34 -23.83
C VAL A 91 -3.68 6.59 -25.28
N GLU A 92 -2.75 6.35 -26.20
CA GLU A 92 -3.03 6.42 -27.64
C GLU A 92 -4.12 5.41 -28.02
N SER A 93 -4.86 5.65 -29.11
CA SER A 93 -6.01 4.85 -29.52
C SER A 93 -5.59 3.47 -30.06
N VAL A 94 -5.19 2.58 -29.17
CA VAL A 94 -4.83 1.20 -29.48
C VAL A 94 -6.09 0.31 -29.56
N THR A 95 -6.06 -0.78 -30.33
CA THR A 95 -7.17 -1.74 -30.41
C THR A 95 -7.52 -2.33 -29.04
N ARG A 96 -8.77 -2.76 -28.82
CA ARG A 96 -9.24 -3.33 -27.53
C ARG A 96 -8.30 -4.40 -26.93
N PRO A 97 -7.83 -5.43 -27.68
CA PRO A 97 -6.95 -6.46 -27.12
C PRO A 97 -5.55 -5.94 -26.77
N GLU A 98 -5.01 -5.01 -27.56
CA GLU A 98 -3.71 -4.40 -27.28
C GLU A 98 -3.78 -3.48 -26.07
N ARG A 99 -4.88 -2.75 -25.88
CA ARG A 99 -5.14 -1.99 -24.65
C ARG A 99 -5.11 -2.89 -23.42
N TRP A 100 -5.81 -4.02 -23.44
CA TRP A 100 -5.79 -4.99 -22.34
C TRP A 100 -4.40 -5.53 -22.03
N ARG A 101 -3.59 -5.83 -23.06
CA ARG A 101 -2.20 -6.28 -22.87
C ARG A 101 -1.34 -5.19 -22.23
N THR A 102 -1.48 -3.94 -22.67
CA THR A 102 -0.79 -2.78 -22.09
C THR A 102 -1.26 -2.52 -20.66
N ASP A 103 -2.56 -2.63 -20.40
CA ASP A 103 -3.18 -2.53 -19.08
C ASP A 103 -2.56 -3.54 -18.11
N LEU A 104 -2.51 -4.81 -18.51
CA LEU A 104 -1.96 -5.89 -17.72
C LEU A 104 -0.44 -5.78 -17.52
N SER A 105 0.29 -5.35 -18.55
CA SER A 105 1.74 -5.16 -18.49
C SER A 105 2.13 -4.08 -17.47
N VAL A 106 1.48 -2.91 -17.51
CA VAL A 106 1.72 -1.86 -16.51
C VAL A 106 1.23 -2.31 -15.13
N ALA A 107 0.10 -3.04 -15.06
CA ALA A 107 -0.35 -3.58 -13.79
C ALA A 107 0.71 -4.47 -13.14
N ALA A 108 1.36 -5.34 -13.92
CA ALA A 108 2.47 -6.16 -13.44
C ALA A 108 3.68 -5.33 -12.99
N GLN A 109 4.02 -4.25 -13.71
CA GLN A 109 5.15 -3.37 -13.35
C GLN A 109 4.93 -2.62 -12.04
N VAL A 110 3.68 -2.24 -11.75
CA VAL A 110 3.33 -1.44 -10.57
C VAL A 110 2.91 -2.31 -9.37
N LEU A 111 2.78 -3.62 -9.58
CA LEU A 111 2.30 -4.56 -8.57
C LEU A 111 3.23 -4.64 -7.35
N ILE A 112 4.54 -4.50 -7.53
CA ILE A 112 5.53 -4.57 -6.44
C ILE A 112 5.38 -3.40 -5.45
N PRO A 113 5.42 -2.12 -5.89
CA PRO A 113 5.11 -0.99 -4.99
C PRO A 113 3.74 -1.11 -4.31
N PHE A 114 2.73 -1.59 -5.04
CA PHE A 114 1.37 -1.73 -4.52
C PHE A 114 1.29 -2.82 -3.43
N LEU A 115 1.99 -3.93 -3.62
CA LEU A 115 2.11 -5.01 -2.65
C LEU A 115 2.73 -4.52 -1.34
N ALA A 116 3.80 -3.72 -1.42
CA ALA A 116 4.42 -3.15 -0.22
C ALA A 116 3.41 -2.36 0.62
N VAL A 117 2.56 -1.58 -0.04
CA VAL A 117 1.53 -0.78 0.63
C VAL A 117 0.36 -1.61 1.13
N TYR A 118 -0.04 -2.61 0.36
CA TYR A 118 -1.06 -3.57 0.78
C TYR A 118 -0.63 -4.34 2.04
N ALA A 119 0.67 -4.66 2.15
CA ALA A 119 1.25 -5.24 3.34
C ALA A 119 1.33 -4.26 4.52
N THR A 120 1.79 -3.01 4.31
CA THR A 120 1.86 -2.01 5.39
C THR A 120 0.48 -1.58 5.90
N ALA A 121 -0.54 -1.59 5.03
CA ALA A 121 -1.94 -1.37 5.42
C ALA A 121 -2.54 -2.55 6.20
N GLY A 122 -1.80 -3.65 6.37
CA GLY A 122 -2.26 -4.84 7.10
C GLY A 122 -3.25 -5.73 6.33
N LEU A 123 -3.57 -5.41 5.08
CA LEU A 123 -4.52 -6.19 4.26
C LEU A 123 -3.99 -7.59 3.94
N LEU A 124 -2.67 -7.73 3.86
CA LEU A 124 -2.01 -9.03 3.69
C LEU A 124 -2.13 -9.91 4.93
N LYS A 125 -1.99 -9.30 6.12
CA LYS A 125 -2.22 -9.96 7.41
C LYS A 125 -3.67 -10.37 7.57
N GLU A 126 -4.59 -9.53 7.09
CA GLU A 126 -6.02 -9.82 7.10
C GLU A 126 -6.37 -11.02 6.22
N ASP A 127 -5.76 -11.18 5.04
CA ASP A 127 -5.94 -12.37 4.20
C ASP A 127 -5.48 -13.65 4.89
N ALA A 128 -4.30 -13.62 5.53
CA ALA A 128 -3.80 -14.76 6.30
C ALA A 128 -4.75 -15.08 7.47
N ARG A 129 -5.27 -14.06 8.16
CA ARG A 129 -6.22 -14.23 9.26
C ARG A 129 -7.55 -14.83 8.79
N LEU A 130 -8.08 -14.37 7.65
CA LEU A 130 -9.31 -14.90 7.07
C LEU A 130 -9.15 -16.38 6.72
N PHE A 131 -8.03 -16.77 6.10
CA PHE A 131 -7.73 -18.17 5.84
C PHE A 131 -7.72 -19.01 7.13
N VAL A 132 -7.01 -18.56 8.18
CA VAL A 132 -6.96 -19.28 9.46
C VAL A 132 -8.35 -19.41 10.09
N MET A 133 -9.14 -18.33 10.06
CA MET A 133 -10.50 -18.32 10.57
C MET A 133 -11.41 -19.30 9.80
N ASP A 134 -11.37 -19.27 8.47
CA ASP A 134 -12.22 -20.12 7.63
C ASP A 134 -11.80 -21.59 7.70
N ALA A 135 -10.51 -21.89 7.75
CA ALA A 135 -10.03 -23.25 7.98
C ALA A 135 -10.44 -23.78 9.37
N THR A 136 -10.36 -22.94 10.40
CA THR A 136 -10.79 -23.30 11.76
C THR A 136 -12.31 -23.51 11.83
N ALA A 137 -13.08 -22.64 11.19
CA ALA A 137 -14.54 -22.76 11.12
C ALA A 137 -14.96 -23.99 10.32
N ALA A 138 -14.30 -24.27 9.19
CA ALA A 138 -14.55 -25.47 8.40
C ALA A 138 -14.32 -26.74 9.22
N GLU A 139 -13.24 -26.80 9.99
CA GLU A 139 -12.96 -27.93 10.88
C GLU A 139 -13.99 -28.02 12.01
N GLY A 140 -14.27 -26.92 12.72
CA GLY A 140 -15.20 -26.91 13.83
C GLY A 140 -16.66 -27.23 13.46
N LEU A 141 -17.07 -26.93 12.22
CA LEU A 141 -18.43 -27.18 11.73
C LEU A 141 -18.60 -28.55 11.06
N ASN A 142 -17.53 -29.12 10.49
CA ASN A 142 -17.62 -30.35 9.70
C ASN A 142 -16.92 -31.57 10.33
N ALA A 143 -16.02 -31.38 11.30
CA ALA A 143 -15.34 -32.49 11.96
C ALA A 143 -16.25 -33.17 13.00
N GLY A 144 -16.16 -34.51 13.08
CA GLY A 144 -16.80 -35.26 14.16
C GLY A 144 -16.15 -34.95 15.51
N LEU A 145 -16.91 -35.12 16.60
CA LEU A 145 -16.39 -34.97 17.96
C LEU A 145 -15.14 -35.87 18.14
N GLY A 146 -13.96 -35.26 18.25
CA GLY A 146 -12.67 -35.96 18.46
C GLY A 146 -11.75 -36.08 17.24
N SER A 147 -12.13 -35.61 16.05
CA SER A 147 -11.30 -35.67 14.83
C SER A 147 -10.83 -34.31 14.31
N VAL A 148 -10.85 -33.27 15.17
CA VAL A 148 -10.53 -31.89 14.80
C VAL A 148 -9.03 -31.73 14.54
N ASP A 149 -8.64 -31.48 13.29
CA ASP A 149 -7.25 -31.23 12.89
C ASP A 149 -6.91 -29.73 12.77
N PHE A 150 -6.32 -29.17 13.83
CA PHE A 150 -5.81 -27.80 13.83
C PHE A 150 -4.45 -27.65 13.10
N GLY A 151 -3.82 -28.74 12.64
CA GLY A 151 -2.58 -28.72 11.87
C GLY A 151 -2.74 -28.13 10.46
N ARG A 152 -3.98 -28.03 9.98
CA ARG A 152 -4.33 -27.47 8.66
C ARG A 152 -3.96 -26.00 8.49
N THR A 153 -3.98 -25.23 9.58
CA THR A 153 -3.58 -23.82 9.62
C THR A 153 -2.10 -23.63 9.93
N VAL A 154 -1.44 -24.69 10.41
CA VAL A 154 -0.03 -24.70 10.80
C VAL A 154 0.82 -25.04 9.58
N TYR A 155 1.14 -24.02 8.78
CA TYR A 155 2.09 -24.17 7.69
C TYR A 155 3.50 -23.85 8.18
N ALA A 156 4.38 -24.86 8.08
CA ALA A 156 5.82 -24.79 8.32
C ALA A 156 6.22 -23.96 9.56
N GLU A 157 6.34 -24.58 10.73
CA GLU A 157 6.90 -23.90 11.91
C GLU A 157 8.43 -23.98 11.93
N GLY A 158 9.06 -22.97 12.53
CA GLY A 158 10.51 -22.95 12.77
C GLY A 158 11.37 -22.97 11.51
N ALA A 159 12.28 -23.95 11.41
CA ALA A 159 13.30 -24.01 10.38
C ALA A 159 12.72 -24.19 8.96
N ALA A 160 11.60 -24.87 8.81
CA ALA A 160 10.99 -25.12 7.51
C ALA A 160 10.49 -23.84 6.83
N LEU A 161 9.88 -22.93 7.60
CA LEU A 161 9.45 -21.64 7.08
C LEU A 161 10.64 -20.70 6.83
N ALA A 162 11.67 -20.76 7.68
CA ALA A 162 12.90 -20.02 7.41
C ALA A 162 13.54 -20.47 6.08
N VAL A 163 13.59 -21.77 5.80
CA VAL A 163 14.07 -22.32 4.52
C VAL A 163 13.19 -21.85 3.37
N LEU A 164 11.86 -21.87 3.49
CA LEU A 164 10.95 -21.40 2.44
C LEU A 164 11.15 -19.91 2.13
N VAL A 165 11.29 -19.07 3.16
CA VAL A 165 11.58 -17.63 2.99
C VAL A 165 12.94 -17.44 2.30
N LEU A 166 13.98 -18.17 2.73
CA LEU A 166 15.31 -18.10 2.13
C LEU A 166 15.29 -18.55 0.66
N LEU A 167 14.57 -19.62 0.33
CA LEU A 167 14.40 -20.08 -1.05
C LEU A 167 13.68 -19.04 -1.90
N ALA A 168 12.62 -18.42 -1.37
CA ALA A 168 11.89 -17.36 -2.07
C ALA A 168 12.77 -16.12 -2.31
N LEU A 169 13.53 -15.68 -1.31
CA LEU A 169 14.50 -14.58 -1.44
C LEU A 169 15.63 -14.93 -2.42
N GLY A 170 16.13 -16.17 -2.39
CA GLY A 170 17.12 -16.68 -3.32
C GLY A 170 16.61 -16.68 -4.77
N ALA A 171 15.39 -17.19 -4.99
CA ALA A 171 14.73 -17.18 -6.29
C ALA A 171 14.51 -15.75 -6.80
N ARG A 172 14.07 -14.83 -5.94
CA ARG A 172 13.96 -13.40 -6.26
C ARG A 172 15.29 -12.82 -6.71
N LYS A 173 16.35 -13.05 -5.92
CA LYS A 173 17.70 -12.55 -6.25
C LYS A 173 18.18 -13.10 -7.59
N LEU A 174 17.94 -14.38 -7.86
CA LEU A 174 18.29 -15.01 -9.13
C LEU A 174 17.54 -14.39 -10.32
N ILE A 175 16.22 -14.18 -10.20
CA ILE A 175 15.40 -13.53 -11.24
C ILE A 175 15.91 -12.12 -11.55
N SER A 176 16.24 -11.36 -10.51
CA SER A 176 16.79 -10.01 -10.64
C SER A 176 18.19 -10.00 -11.28
N LEU A 177 19.08 -10.91 -10.87
CA LEU A 177 20.44 -10.99 -11.40
C LEU A 177 20.46 -11.37 -12.88
N LEU A 178 19.57 -12.28 -13.28
CA LEU A 178 19.45 -12.75 -14.66
C LEU A 178 18.68 -11.77 -15.57
N LYS A 179 18.21 -10.63 -15.03
CA LYS A 179 17.34 -9.66 -15.72
C LYS A 179 16.18 -10.32 -16.47
N LEU A 180 15.64 -11.40 -15.91
CA LEU A 180 14.60 -12.20 -16.55
C LEU A 180 13.29 -11.43 -16.70
N THR A 181 13.03 -10.51 -15.77
CA THR A 181 11.89 -9.58 -15.78
C THR A 181 11.90 -8.66 -17.01
N ASP A 182 13.08 -8.28 -17.50
CA ASP A 182 13.22 -7.40 -18.68
C ASP A 182 12.98 -8.16 -20.00
N ARG A 183 13.08 -9.49 -19.97
CA ARG A 183 12.99 -10.34 -21.18
C ARG A 183 11.59 -10.90 -21.43
N HIS A 184 10.87 -11.29 -20.38
CA HIS A 184 9.53 -11.86 -20.54
C HIS A 184 8.57 -11.45 -19.41
N LEU A 185 7.34 -11.08 -19.80
CA LEU A 185 6.25 -10.74 -18.87
C LEU A 185 5.95 -11.86 -17.87
N ALA A 186 6.10 -13.13 -18.28
CA ALA A 186 5.91 -14.29 -17.41
C ALA A 186 6.85 -14.26 -16.19
N TRP A 187 8.11 -13.87 -16.38
CA TRP A 187 9.07 -13.76 -15.27
C TRP A 187 8.77 -12.59 -14.34
N SER A 188 8.16 -11.52 -14.86
CA SER A 188 7.62 -10.44 -14.03
C SER A 188 6.49 -10.94 -13.13
N ALA A 189 5.54 -11.69 -13.68
CA ALA A 189 4.46 -12.30 -12.90
C ALA A 189 4.97 -13.27 -11.82
N VAL A 190 5.95 -14.12 -12.17
CA VAL A 190 6.60 -15.03 -11.22
C VAL A 190 7.34 -14.26 -10.12
N ALA A 191 8.07 -13.21 -10.47
CA ALA A 191 8.76 -12.37 -9.49
C ALA A 191 7.78 -11.75 -8.49
N VAL A 192 6.65 -11.22 -8.97
CA VAL A 192 5.62 -10.66 -8.10
C VAL A 192 4.96 -11.74 -7.24
N TYR A 193 4.66 -12.90 -7.79
CA TYR A 193 4.10 -14.01 -7.03
C TYR A 193 5.05 -14.43 -5.88
N ILE A 194 6.33 -14.60 -6.18
CA ILE A 194 7.36 -14.91 -5.17
C ILE A 194 7.41 -13.80 -4.12
N GLU A 195 7.29 -12.53 -4.55
CA GLU A 195 7.26 -11.39 -3.65
C GLU A 195 6.14 -11.49 -2.61
N VAL A 196 4.92 -11.75 -3.09
CA VAL A 196 3.76 -11.90 -2.21
C VAL A 196 3.92 -13.11 -1.30
N LEU A 197 4.41 -14.23 -1.85
CA LEU A 197 4.60 -15.48 -1.12
C LEU A 197 5.51 -15.26 0.09
N TRP A 198 6.71 -14.68 -0.09
CA TRP A 198 7.61 -14.47 1.05
C TRP A 198 7.08 -13.43 2.02
N MET A 199 6.36 -12.39 1.57
CA MET A 199 5.79 -11.40 2.48
C MET A 199 4.68 -11.99 3.36
N ILE A 200 3.79 -12.82 2.81
CA ILE A 200 2.75 -13.52 3.58
C ILE A 200 3.38 -14.47 4.59
N THR A 201 4.33 -15.29 4.16
CA THR A 201 4.98 -16.25 5.05
C THR A 201 5.78 -15.55 6.14
N LEU A 202 6.45 -14.45 5.80
CA LEU A 202 7.18 -13.63 6.77
C LEU A 202 6.24 -12.99 7.80
N VAL A 203 5.09 -12.46 7.40
CA VAL A 203 4.09 -11.90 8.34
C VAL A 203 3.59 -12.99 9.30
N ASN A 204 3.35 -14.20 8.82
CA ASN A 204 2.95 -15.30 9.70
C ASN A 204 4.07 -15.71 10.67
N ALA A 205 5.30 -15.79 10.16
CA ALA A 205 6.50 -16.09 10.94
C ALA A 205 6.73 -15.08 12.07
N PHE A 206 6.52 -13.80 11.78
CA PHE A 206 6.66 -12.75 12.77
C PHE A 206 5.50 -12.75 13.75
N THR A 207 4.27 -13.09 13.35
CA THR A 207 3.13 -13.04 14.28
C THR A 207 3.31 -13.96 15.50
N SER A 208 4.05 -15.07 15.38
CA SER A 208 4.42 -15.93 16.52
C SER A 208 5.68 -15.49 17.29
N GLN A 209 6.50 -14.58 16.73
CA GLN A 209 7.77 -14.11 17.34
C GLN A 209 7.77 -12.62 17.71
N LEU A 210 6.73 -11.87 17.36
CA LEU A 210 6.62 -10.44 17.64
C LEU A 210 6.60 -10.18 19.13
N ASP A 211 5.97 -11.03 19.94
CA ASP A 211 5.99 -10.87 21.40
C ASP A 211 7.41 -11.05 21.95
N GLN A 212 8.16 -12.05 21.46
CA GLN A 212 9.56 -12.28 21.85
C GLN A 212 10.50 -11.17 21.36
N LEU A 213 10.29 -10.67 20.14
CA LEU A 213 11.06 -9.56 19.59
C LEU A 213 10.73 -8.24 20.28
N THR A 214 9.45 -7.97 20.56
CA THR A 214 9.04 -6.77 21.30
C THR A 214 9.56 -6.84 22.72
N GLU A 215 9.49 -7.97 23.41
CA GLU A 215 10.12 -8.17 24.72
C GLU A 215 11.65 -7.99 24.66
N TRP A 216 12.30 -8.49 23.62
CA TRP A 216 13.75 -8.29 23.41
C TRP A 216 14.11 -6.83 23.10
N VAL A 217 13.32 -6.13 22.28
CA VAL A 217 13.52 -4.71 21.93
C VAL A 217 13.26 -3.84 23.16
N VAL A 218 12.17 -4.08 23.89
CA VAL A 218 11.80 -3.33 25.09
C VAL A 218 12.78 -3.60 26.22
N SER A 219 13.33 -4.80 26.35
CA SER A 219 14.37 -5.11 27.35
C SER A 219 15.73 -4.48 27.05
N ARG A 220 15.95 -3.90 25.87
CA ARG A 220 17.16 -3.11 25.61
C ARG A 220 17.13 -1.85 26.48
N ARG A 221 18.12 -1.72 27.37
CA ARG A 221 18.27 -0.60 28.32
C ARG A 221 18.00 0.81 27.75
N ALA A 222 18.36 1.07 26.49
CA ALA A 222 18.11 2.36 25.86
C ALA A 222 16.62 2.61 25.53
N ILE A 223 15.90 1.56 25.11
CA ILE A 223 14.47 1.62 24.77
C ILE A 223 13.64 1.47 26.04
N ALA A 224 14.06 0.62 26.98
CA ALA A 224 13.49 0.55 28.33
C ALA A 224 13.56 1.92 29.02
N GLY A 225 14.73 2.56 29.02
CA GLY A 225 14.91 3.88 29.63
C GLY A 225 14.11 4.98 28.93
N LEU A 226 13.96 4.92 27.60
CA LEU A 226 13.11 5.86 26.86
C LEU A 226 11.62 5.62 27.15
N ALA A 227 11.18 4.37 27.22
CA ALA A 227 9.81 3.99 27.52
C ALA A 227 9.44 4.33 28.97
N GLU A 228 10.33 4.08 29.93
CA GLU A 228 10.18 4.47 31.33
C GLU A 228 10.20 5.98 31.50
N TRP A 229 11.10 6.69 30.81
CA TRP A 229 11.12 8.16 30.81
C TRP A 229 9.81 8.72 30.25
N TRP A 230 9.34 8.20 29.11
CA TRP A 230 8.08 8.61 28.51
C TRP A 230 6.87 8.30 29.40
N ALA A 231 6.81 7.11 29.98
CA ALA A 231 5.78 6.73 30.94
C ALA A 231 5.81 7.64 32.18
N GLY A 232 7.01 8.01 32.65
CA GLY A 232 7.21 8.96 33.73
C GLY A 232 6.72 10.37 33.39
N VAL A 233 6.98 10.85 32.17
CA VAL A 233 6.46 12.14 31.66
C VAL A 233 4.93 12.12 31.58
N VAL A 234 4.34 11.05 31.05
CA VAL A 234 2.88 10.89 30.97
C VAL A 234 2.26 10.81 32.36
N ALA A 235 2.87 10.07 33.29
CA ALA A 235 2.39 9.95 34.67
C ALA A 235 2.50 11.28 35.43
N TRP A 236 3.58 12.03 35.22
CA TRP A 236 3.75 13.37 35.78
C TRP A 236 2.71 14.35 35.21
N LEU A 237 2.45 14.34 33.90
CA LEU A 237 1.41 15.18 33.30
C LEU A 237 0.01 14.84 33.84
N ARG A 238 -0.28 13.55 34.04
CA ARG A 238 -1.55 13.10 34.64
C ARG A 238 -1.68 13.49 36.11
N SER A 239 -0.57 13.60 36.86
CA SER A 239 -0.62 13.95 38.28
C SER A 239 -0.86 15.44 38.56
N ILE A 240 -0.74 16.31 37.54
CA ILE A 240 -0.94 17.77 37.69
C ILE A 240 -2.40 18.11 37.96
N SER A 241 -3.35 17.55 37.18
CA SER A 241 -4.78 17.76 37.39
C SER A 241 -5.64 16.73 36.64
N ALA A 242 -6.90 16.59 37.06
CA ALA A 242 -7.89 15.75 36.37
C ALA A 242 -8.17 16.25 34.94
N GLU A 243 -8.13 17.57 34.72
CA GLU A 243 -8.28 18.20 33.40
C GLU A 243 -7.09 17.86 32.48
N MET A 244 -5.86 17.87 33.03
CA MET A 244 -4.66 17.49 32.29
C MET A 244 -4.67 16.00 31.93
N THR A 245 -5.20 15.15 32.80
CA THR A 245 -5.42 13.73 32.50
C THR A 245 -6.36 13.56 31.30
N ALA A 246 -7.48 14.28 31.27
CA ALA A 246 -8.42 14.24 30.15
C ALA A 246 -7.78 14.75 28.84
N ILE A 247 -6.92 15.78 28.90
CA ILE A 247 -6.17 16.27 27.73
C ILE A 247 -5.17 15.24 27.24
N VAL A 248 -4.40 14.61 28.14
CA VAL A 248 -3.43 13.57 27.80
C VAL A 248 -4.13 12.35 27.19
N ASP A 249 -5.27 11.93 27.74
CA ASP A 249 -6.08 10.85 27.18
C ASP A 249 -6.67 11.22 25.83
N ALA A 250 -7.19 12.44 25.66
CA ALA A 250 -7.70 12.92 24.38
C ALA A 250 -6.58 12.97 23.32
N VAL A 251 -5.38 13.44 23.68
CA VAL A 251 -4.22 13.49 22.78
C VAL A 251 -3.70 12.10 22.47
N ALA A 252 -3.64 11.19 23.45
CA ALA A 252 -3.21 9.81 23.24
C ALA A 252 -4.20 9.04 22.35
N ASN A 253 -5.51 9.20 22.58
CA ASN A 253 -6.55 8.63 21.74
C ASN A 253 -6.50 9.23 20.34
N PHE A 254 -6.38 10.55 20.23
CA PHE A 254 -6.24 11.23 18.94
C PHE A 254 -4.99 10.78 18.17
N LEU A 255 -3.84 10.66 18.82
CA LEU A 255 -2.60 10.17 18.19
C LEU A 255 -2.67 8.68 17.86
N GLY A 256 -3.34 7.87 18.67
CA GLY A 256 -3.59 6.45 18.39
C GLY A 256 -4.51 6.25 17.18
N GLU A 257 -5.58 7.04 17.11
CA GLU A 257 -6.50 7.10 15.98
C GLU A 257 -5.78 7.66 14.74
N LEU A 258 -4.99 8.72 14.86
CA LEU A 258 -4.19 9.28 13.78
C LEU A 258 -3.11 8.30 13.30
N GLY A 259 -2.47 7.55 14.18
CA GLY A 259 -1.48 6.54 13.78
C GLY A 259 -2.10 5.53 12.81
N SER A 260 -3.28 5.00 13.15
CA SER A 260 -4.04 4.13 12.26
C SER A 260 -4.56 4.86 11.01
N LEU A 261 -5.06 6.09 11.18
CA LEU A 261 -5.70 6.88 10.13
C LEU A 261 -4.70 7.49 9.14
N VAL A 262 -3.42 7.67 9.50
CA VAL A 262 -2.38 8.32 8.67
C VAL A 262 -1.51 7.30 7.95
N ILE A 263 -1.23 6.14 8.55
CA ILE A 263 -0.39 5.10 7.91
C ILE A 263 -0.99 4.64 6.58
N VAL A 264 -2.31 4.41 6.54
CA VAL A 264 -3.00 3.93 5.34
C VAL A 264 -2.95 4.99 4.21
N PRO A 265 -3.35 6.25 4.40
CA PRO A 265 -3.23 7.31 3.38
C PRO A 265 -1.81 7.54 2.88
N VAL A 266 -0.81 7.52 3.78
CA VAL A 266 0.60 7.72 3.41
C VAL A 266 1.09 6.58 2.51
N ALA A 267 0.66 5.35 2.80
CA ALA A 267 0.97 4.21 1.96
C ALA A 267 0.32 4.35 0.57
N TRP A 268 -0.97 4.75 0.50
CA TRP A 268 -1.65 5.04 -0.77
C TRP A 268 -1.04 6.21 -1.56
N LEU A 269 -0.50 7.20 -0.87
CA LEU A 269 0.23 8.31 -1.46
C LEU A 269 1.48 7.86 -2.21
N ALA A 270 2.25 6.96 -1.59
CA ALA A 270 3.40 6.34 -2.23
C ALA A 270 3.01 5.53 -3.48
N ILE A 271 1.83 4.89 -3.47
CA ILE A 271 1.26 4.22 -4.67
C ILE A 271 0.97 5.21 -5.78
N GLY A 272 0.21 6.27 -5.49
CA GLY A 272 -0.13 7.29 -6.51
C GLY A 272 1.14 7.82 -7.17
N ALA A 273 2.16 8.10 -6.37
CA ALA A 273 3.48 8.49 -6.84
C ALA A 273 4.14 7.44 -7.77
N ALA A 274 4.09 6.16 -7.40
CA ALA A 274 4.72 5.08 -8.16
C ALA A 274 3.98 4.73 -9.47
N VAL A 275 2.64 4.60 -9.42
CA VAL A 275 1.79 4.27 -10.58
C VAL A 275 1.86 5.38 -11.63
N PHE A 276 1.66 6.61 -11.19
CA PHE A 276 1.58 7.75 -12.10
C PHE A 276 2.98 8.28 -12.45
N GLY A 277 3.96 8.17 -11.54
CA GLY A 277 5.38 8.46 -11.83
C GLY A 277 6.01 7.52 -12.86
N ALA A 278 5.62 6.24 -12.89
CA ALA A 278 6.03 5.32 -13.95
C ALA A 278 5.44 5.69 -15.32
N SER A 279 4.23 6.26 -15.34
CA SER A 279 3.56 6.74 -16.57
C SER A 279 4.09 8.08 -17.06
N LEU A 280 4.80 8.84 -16.20
CA LEU A 280 5.45 10.13 -16.54
C LEU A 280 6.86 9.97 -17.12
N LYS A 281 7.37 8.73 -17.24
CA LYS A 281 8.68 8.44 -17.86
C LYS A 281 8.76 8.74 -19.37
N SER A 282 7.68 9.16 -20.02
CA SER A 282 7.68 9.55 -21.45
C SER A 282 8.06 11.02 -21.71
N THR A 283 8.45 11.78 -20.69
CA THR A 283 9.12 13.07 -20.88
C THR A 283 10.46 12.99 -20.18
N GLU A 284 11.55 13.06 -20.96
CA GLU A 284 12.93 13.00 -20.48
C GLU A 284 13.13 13.90 -19.25
N PHE A 285 13.20 13.27 -18.08
CA PHE A 285 13.74 13.92 -16.90
C PHE A 285 15.27 13.89 -17.02
N LYS A 286 15.85 14.97 -17.55
CA LYS A 286 17.24 15.31 -17.27
C LYS A 286 17.32 15.69 -15.79
N VAL A 287 17.77 14.75 -14.97
CA VAL A 287 18.33 15.07 -13.65
C VAL A 287 19.81 15.30 -13.89
N ASP A 288 20.27 16.50 -13.57
CA ASP A 288 21.70 16.80 -13.51
C ASP A 288 22.40 15.80 -12.59
N THR A 289 23.36 15.14 -13.23
CA THR A 289 24.37 14.18 -12.81
C THR A 289 24.84 14.30 -11.37
N HIS A 290 24.74 13.19 -10.62
CA HIS A 290 25.77 12.44 -9.86
C HIS A 290 27.04 13.11 -9.28
N ASP A 291 27.29 14.40 -9.44
CA ASP A 291 28.56 15.03 -9.07
C ASP A 291 28.59 15.54 -7.62
N GLU A 292 27.47 16.02 -7.07
CA GLU A 292 27.45 16.58 -5.70
C GLU A 292 27.51 15.51 -4.59
N VAL A 293 27.01 14.30 -4.85
CA VAL A 293 27.06 13.18 -3.89
C VAL A 293 28.44 12.51 -3.89
N THR A 294 29.16 12.57 -5.00
CA THR A 294 30.51 11.98 -5.15
C THR A 294 31.56 12.77 -4.36
N GLU A 295 31.34 14.06 -4.12
CA GLU A 295 32.29 14.92 -3.40
C GLU A 295 32.28 14.68 -1.88
N ARG A 296 31.10 14.47 -1.28
CA ARG A 296 30.96 14.16 0.16
C ARG A 296 31.39 12.74 0.54
N LEU A 297 31.49 11.84 -0.44
CA LEU A 297 31.92 10.44 -0.22
C LEU A 297 33.44 10.23 -0.33
N ARG A 298 34.23 11.30 -0.50
CA ARG A 298 35.72 11.22 -0.56
C ARG A 298 36.40 11.08 0.80
N HIS A 299 35.67 11.21 1.91
CA HIS A 299 36.23 11.19 3.27
C HIS A 299 36.12 9.82 3.99
N ILE A 300 35.67 8.77 3.31
CA ILE A 300 35.48 7.44 3.93
C ILE A 300 36.61 6.48 3.48
N PRO A 301 37.34 5.83 4.41
CA PRO A 301 38.43 4.90 4.10
C PRO A 301 38.00 3.71 3.22
N GLN A 302 38.86 3.35 2.25
CA GLN A 302 38.59 2.35 1.20
C GLN A 302 38.17 0.93 1.62
N PRO A 303 38.63 0.32 2.75
CA PRO A 303 38.25 -1.06 3.04
C PRO A 303 36.76 -1.21 3.42
N VAL A 304 36.13 -0.17 3.97
CA VAL A 304 34.69 -0.16 4.29
C VAL A 304 33.85 0.03 3.02
N ARG A 305 34.39 0.76 2.03
CA ARG A 305 33.71 1.07 0.77
C ARG A 305 33.42 -0.16 -0.08
N ARG A 306 34.27 -1.20 -0.04
CA ARG A 306 34.11 -2.44 -0.83
C ARG A 306 33.05 -3.40 -0.26
N VAL A 307 32.93 -3.45 1.06
CA VAL A 307 31.97 -4.33 1.75
C VAL A 307 30.57 -3.72 1.77
N VAL A 308 30.48 -2.39 1.91
CA VAL A 308 29.20 -1.67 1.86
C VAL A 308 28.64 -1.58 0.44
N SER A 309 29.48 -1.41 -0.59
CA SER A 309 28.99 -1.36 -1.98
C SER A 309 28.47 -2.72 -2.49
N GLN A 310 29.07 -3.84 -2.08
CA GLN A 310 28.66 -5.17 -2.54
C GLN A 310 27.42 -5.75 -1.83
N ALA A 311 27.05 -5.22 -0.66
CA ALA A 311 25.91 -5.71 0.12
C ALA A 311 24.67 -4.79 0.08
N VAL A 312 24.81 -3.52 -0.31
CA VAL A 312 23.76 -2.49 -0.10
C VAL A 312 23.29 -1.79 -1.38
N GLU A 313 23.92 -2.01 -2.54
CA GLU A 313 23.50 -1.38 -3.81
C GLU A 313 22.13 -1.81 -4.41
N PRO A 314 21.60 -3.04 -4.23
CA PRO A 314 20.33 -3.41 -4.88
C PRO A 314 19.05 -3.16 -4.06
N LEU A 315 19.16 -2.86 -2.76
CA LEU A 315 17.99 -2.67 -1.88
C LEU A 315 17.74 -1.20 -1.53
N THR A 316 18.72 -0.32 -1.72
CA THR A 316 18.59 1.09 -1.40
C THR A 316 18.02 1.91 -2.54
N THR A 317 18.19 1.50 -3.80
CA THR A 317 17.66 2.24 -4.96
C THR A 317 16.13 2.29 -5.03
N PRO A 318 15.36 1.21 -4.78
CA PRO A 318 13.90 1.29 -4.78
C PRO A 318 13.38 2.11 -3.60
N VAL A 319 13.94 1.88 -2.40
CA VAL A 319 13.53 2.58 -1.17
C VAL A 319 13.90 4.06 -1.25
N GLN A 320 15.09 4.41 -1.74
CA GLN A 320 15.47 5.81 -1.97
C GLN A 320 14.60 6.44 -3.06
N ASN A 321 14.23 5.73 -4.12
CA ASN A 321 13.31 6.28 -5.13
C ASN A 321 11.91 6.52 -4.55
N THR A 322 11.41 5.62 -3.70
CA THR A 322 10.13 5.81 -2.99
C THR A 322 10.23 6.92 -1.96
N VAL A 323 11.30 6.99 -1.16
CA VAL A 323 11.53 8.05 -0.17
C VAL A 323 11.77 9.39 -0.84
N THR A 324 12.43 9.45 -1.99
CA THR A 324 12.63 10.69 -2.76
C THR A 324 11.33 11.11 -3.44
N ALA A 325 10.49 10.18 -3.88
CA ALA A 325 9.15 10.48 -4.38
C ALA A 325 8.21 10.97 -3.27
N ILE A 326 8.23 10.33 -2.10
CA ILE A 326 7.52 10.77 -0.89
C ILE A 326 8.05 12.13 -0.43
N ALA A 327 9.38 12.33 -0.43
CA ALA A 327 10.01 13.61 -0.08
C ALA A 327 9.69 14.69 -1.10
N LYS A 328 9.54 14.36 -2.39
CA LYS A 328 9.07 15.30 -3.43
C LYS A 328 7.59 15.63 -3.32
N ILE A 329 6.75 14.70 -2.85
CA ILE A 329 5.35 14.96 -2.51
C ILE A 329 5.24 15.77 -1.21
N ALA A 330 6.10 15.50 -0.23
CA ALA A 330 6.22 16.29 0.99
C ALA A 330 6.77 17.69 0.70
N SER A 331 7.68 17.84 -0.27
CA SER A 331 8.17 19.14 -0.75
C SER A 331 7.14 19.85 -1.63
N ALA A 332 6.12 19.16 -2.14
CA ALA A 332 4.93 19.77 -2.75
C ALA A 332 3.97 20.39 -1.70
N GLY A 333 4.34 20.33 -0.41
CA GLY A 333 3.74 21.08 0.67
C GLY A 333 2.77 20.27 1.53
N VAL A 334 2.69 20.65 2.82
CA VAL A 334 1.76 20.14 3.84
C VAL A 334 0.32 20.05 3.33
N LEU A 335 -0.06 20.95 2.42
CA LEU A 335 -1.38 21.01 1.80
C LEU A 335 -1.77 19.73 1.06
N SER A 336 -0.84 19.16 0.29
CA SER A 336 -1.08 17.91 -0.46
C SER A 336 -1.31 16.75 0.50
N MET A 337 -0.49 16.65 1.54
CA MET A 337 -0.62 15.59 2.55
C MET A 337 -1.95 15.69 3.31
N VAL A 338 -2.34 16.89 3.74
CA VAL A 338 -3.65 17.12 4.37
C VAL A 338 -4.80 16.74 3.42
N MET A 339 -4.67 17.06 2.13
CA MET A 339 -5.69 16.71 1.13
C MET A 339 -5.90 15.20 1.01
N PHE A 340 -4.82 14.42 0.95
CA PHE A 340 -4.94 12.96 0.93
C PHE A 340 -5.53 12.42 2.24
N CYS A 341 -5.09 12.92 3.40
CA CYS A 341 -5.67 12.51 4.68
C CYS A 341 -7.18 12.76 4.71
N VAL A 342 -7.65 13.92 4.25
CA VAL A 342 -9.09 14.23 4.19
C VAL A 342 -9.82 13.30 3.21
N VAL A 343 -9.27 13.05 2.02
CA VAL A 343 -9.84 12.13 1.03
C VAL A 343 -10.04 10.73 1.62
N PHE A 344 -9.00 10.18 2.27
CA PHE A 344 -9.07 8.85 2.86
C PHE A 344 -9.97 8.80 4.10
N TYR A 345 -9.98 9.86 4.91
CA TYR A 345 -10.90 9.98 6.04
C TYR A 345 -12.36 9.94 5.56
N ILE A 346 -12.69 10.65 4.48
CA ILE A 346 -14.04 10.64 3.90
C ILE A 346 -14.39 9.24 3.37
N ALA A 347 -13.48 8.60 2.62
CA ALA A 347 -13.71 7.25 2.10
C ALA A 347 -13.92 6.23 3.24
N SER A 348 -13.10 6.30 4.29
CA SER A 348 -13.23 5.46 5.48
C SER A 348 -14.52 5.74 6.25
N SER A 349 -14.91 7.01 6.38
CA SER A 349 -16.16 7.38 7.05
C SER A 349 -17.39 6.81 6.30
N LEU A 350 -17.39 6.87 4.97
CA LEU A 350 -18.45 6.28 4.15
C LEU A 350 -18.49 4.75 4.26
N GLN A 351 -17.34 4.10 4.38
CA GLN A 351 -17.26 2.67 4.67
C GLN A 351 -17.88 2.33 6.04
N VAL A 352 -17.54 3.09 7.09
CA VAL A 352 -18.12 2.91 8.42
C VAL A 352 -19.63 3.14 8.41
N LEU A 353 -20.10 4.19 7.72
CA LEU A 353 -21.54 4.43 7.54
C LEU A 353 -22.24 3.28 6.82
N THR A 354 -21.55 2.65 5.85
CA THR A 354 -22.07 1.45 5.18
C THR A 354 -22.21 0.29 6.16
N TYR A 355 -21.20 0.04 7.01
CA TYR A 355 -21.29 -0.98 8.05
C TYR A 355 -22.41 -0.71 9.06
N LEU A 356 -22.59 0.55 9.47
CA LEU A 356 -23.69 0.94 10.35
C LEU A 356 -25.04 0.73 9.67
N GLY A 357 -25.20 1.16 8.42
CA GLY A 357 -26.42 0.97 7.66
C GLY A 357 -26.79 -0.51 7.49
N VAL A 358 -25.82 -1.34 7.10
CA VAL A 358 -25.99 -2.79 6.99
C VAL A 358 -26.35 -3.40 8.35
N ARG A 359 -25.66 -3.01 9.42
CA ARG A 359 -25.97 -3.47 10.78
C ARG A 359 -27.36 -3.07 11.25
N GLN A 360 -27.84 -1.88 10.89
CA GLN A 360 -29.20 -1.42 11.21
C GLN A 360 -30.26 -2.23 10.44
N VAL A 361 -29.99 -2.59 9.18
CA VAL A 361 -30.91 -3.40 8.37
C VAL A 361 -31.02 -4.84 8.87
N PHE A 362 -29.90 -5.47 9.23
CA PHE A 362 -29.89 -6.89 9.61
C PHE A 362 -30.08 -7.15 11.12
N GLY A 363 -29.75 -6.16 11.96
CA GLY A 363 -29.82 -6.26 13.42
C GLY A 363 -28.79 -7.20 14.05
N PRO A 364 -28.77 -7.33 15.39
CA PRO A 364 -28.02 -8.40 16.05
C PRO A 364 -28.63 -9.77 15.70
N GLY A 365 -27.78 -10.77 15.45
CA GLY A 365 -28.20 -12.13 15.10
C GLY A 365 -27.37 -13.19 15.83
N ASP A 366 -27.68 -14.47 15.59
CA ASP A 366 -26.88 -15.60 16.06
C ASP A 366 -25.48 -15.62 15.43
N ASP A 367 -24.51 -16.25 16.10
CA ASP A 367 -23.12 -16.27 15.69
C ASP A 367 -22.93 -16.87 14.27
N THR A 368 -23.70 -17.92 13.93
CA THR A 368 -23.63 -18.58 12.62
C THR A 368 -24.13 -17.68 11.51
N ARG A 369 -25.27 -16.99 11.72
CA ARG A 369 -25.76 -15.97 10.78
C ARG A 369 -24.79 -14.82 10.63
N GLN A 370 -24.18 -14.35 11.73
CA GLN A 370 -23.19 -13.28 11.66
C GLN A 370 -21.94 -13.71 10.87
N TYR A 371 -21.45 -14.93 11.09
CA TYR A 371 -20.36 -15.52 10.32
C TYR A 371 -20.70 -15.60 8.83
N ALA A 372 -21.89 -16.09 8.48
CA ALA A 372 -22.35 -16.19 7.09
C ALA A 372 -22.52 -14.82 6.41
N LEU A 373 -22.96 -13.79 7.16
CA LEU A 373 -23.17 -12.44 6.63
C LEU A 373 -21.87 -11.60 6.58
N ALA A 374 -20.89 -11.89 7.43
CA ALA A 374 -19.62 -11.15 7.52
C ALA A 374 -18.95 -10.85 6.17
N PRO A 375 -18.74 -11.82 5.25
CA PRO A 375 -18.10 -11.55 3.96
C PRO A 375 -18.91 -10.58 3.08
N TYR A 376 -20.25 -10.62 3.15
CA TYR A 376 -21.11 -9.69 2.41
C TYR A 376 -21.11 -8.29 3.02
N MET A 377 -21.05 -8.19 4.34
CA MET A 377 -20.89 -6.89 5.03
C MET A 377 -19.55 -6.26 4.64
N LEU A 378 -18.47 -7.03 4.68
CA LEU A 378 -17.13 -6.59 4.27
C LEU A 378 -17.10 -6.18 2.80
N LEU A 379 -17.72 -6.97 1.91
CA LEU A 379 -17.86 -6.64 0.50
C LEU A 379 -18.53 -5.28 0.30
N ALA A 380 -19.68 -5.04 0.95
CA ALA A 380 -20.42 -3.79 0.82
C ALA A 380 -19.57 -2.59 1.25
N GLY A 381 -18.99 -2.63 2.46
CA GLY A 381 -18.17 -1.53 2.97
C GLY A 381 -16.91 -1.29 2.14
N ARG A 382 -16.23 -2.36 1.71
CA ARG A 382 -15.02 -2.23 0.88
C ARG A 382 -15.33 -1.74 -0.53
N THR A 383 -16.47 -2.13 -1.11
CA THR A 383 -16.91 -1.60 -2.41
C THR A 383 -17.02 -0.09 -2.33
N VAL A 384 -17.73 0.43 -1.31
CA VAL A 384 -17.87 1.87 -1.10
C VAL A 384 -16.51 2.52 -0.85
N TYR A 385 -15.69 1.94 0.03
CA TYR A 385 -14.36 2.45 0.33
C TYR A 385 -13.49 2.60 -0.93
N PHE A 386 -13.26 1.52 -1.68
CA PHE A 386 -12.31 1.53 -2.80
C PHE A 386 -12.84 2.32 -3.99
N VAL A 387 -14.14 2.26 -4.27
CA VAL A 387 -14.74 3.05 -5.37
C VAL A 387 -14.58 4.54 -5.09
N VAL A 388 -14.87 4.98 -3.86
CA VAL A 388 -14.70 6.39 -3.46
C VAL A 388 -13.21 6.77 -3.38
N ALA A 389 -12.41 6.00 -2.65
CA ALA A 389 -10.99 6.28 -2.44
C ALA A 389 -10.22 6.37 -3.77
N LEU A 390 -10.43 5.45 -4.71
CA LEU A 390 -9.72 5.47 -5.99
C LEU A 390 -10.19 6.60 -6.91
N SER A 391 -11.48 6.97 -6.88
CA SER A 391 -11.98 8.13 -7.64
C SER A 391 -11.38 9.45 -7.14
N LEU A 392 -11.29 9.62 -5.81
CA LEU A 392 -10.68 10.80 -5.20
C LEU A 392 -9.16 10.80 -5.34
N LEU A 393 -8.50 9.64 -5.26
CA LEU A 393 -7.06 9.49 -5.48
C LEU A 393 -6.70 9.90 -6.92
N ALA A 394 -7.47 9.42 -7.90
CA ALA A 394 -7.32 9.78 -9.30
C ALA A 394 -7.42 11.30 -9.52
N ALA A 395 -8.42 11.94 -8.91
CA ALA A 395 -8.60 13.39 -8.98
C ALA A 395 -7.47 14.17 -8.28
N ALA A 396 -7.04 13.72 -7.09
CA ALA A 396 -5.95 14.33 -6.34
C ALA A 396 -4.63 14.28 -7.12
N VAL A 397 -4.31 13.14 -7.74
CA VAL A 397 -3.11 13.02 -8.56
C VAL A 397 -3.21 13.90 -9.81
N ASN A 398 -4.37 13.94 -10.47
CA ASN A 398 -4.57 14.83 -11.61
C ASN A 398 -4.32 16.30 -11.26
N ALA A 399 -4.82 16.77 -10.11
CA ALA A 399 -4.59 18.13 -9.62
C ALA A 399 -3.10 18.41 -9.37
N ILE A 400 -2.38 17.46 -8.75
CA ILE A 400 -0.94 17.61 -8.47
C ILE A 400 -0.14 17.69 -9.77
N VAL A 401 -0.37 16.77 -10.71
CA VAL A 401 0.34 16.77 -12.01
C VAL A 401 0.07 18.05 -12.78
N MET A 402 -1.17 18.56 -12.76
CA MET A 402 -1.51 19.84 -13.39
C MET A 402 -0.80 21.02 -12.72
N SER A 403 -0.74 21.06 -11.39
CA SER A 403 -0.04 22.13 -10.66
C SER A 403 1.47 22.15 -10.96
N GLN A 404 2.08 20.98 -11.15
CA GLN A 404 3.49 20.85 -11.53
C GLN A 404 3.74 21.30 -12.97
N ARG A 405 2.87 20.96 -13.93
CA ARG A 405 2.98 21.42 -15.33
C ARG A 405 2.79 22.93 -15.48
N ALA A 406 1.99 23.55 -14.61
CA ALA A 406 1.74 24.98 -14.61
C ALA A 406 2.91 25.81 -14.05
N THR A 407 3.88 25.17 -13.38
CA THR A 407 5.11 25.83 -12.92
C THR A 407 6.13 25.76 -14.06
N PRO A 408 6.41 26.84 -14.80
CA PRO A 408 7.39 26.79 -15.88
C PRO A 408 8.76 26.49 -15.29
N ALA A 409 9.52 25.62 -15.96
CA ALA A 409 10.98 25.62 -15.82
C ALA A 409 11.43 27.06 -16.01
N ALA A 410 12.12 27.63 -15.03
CA ALA A 410 12.71 28.95 -15.15
C ALA A 410 13.65 28.93 -16.35
N GLU A 411 13.19 29.48 -17.48
CA GLU A 411 14.05 29.75 -18.62
C GLU A 411 15.18 30.65 -18.12
N PRO A 412 16.46 30.33 -18.43
CA PRO A 412 17.55 31.23 -18.14
C PRO A 412 17.28 32.53 -18.88
N GLN A 413 16.99 33.57 -18.12
CA GLN A 413 16.83 34.93 -18.63
C GLN A 413 18.11 35.28 -19.40
N PRO A 414 18.04 35.67 -20.70
CA PRO A 414 19.23 36.00 -21.45
C PRO A 414 19.92 37.18 -20.76
N ASP A 415 21.19 36.96 -20.40
CA ASP A 415 22.05 37.93 -19.74
C ASP A 415 22.07 39.25 -20.55
N PRO A 416 21.62 40.39 -19.99
CA PRO A 416 21.65 41.67 -20.69
C PRO A 416 23.08 42.20 -20.92
N ALA A 417 24.12 41.52 -20.43
CA ALA A 417 25.49 42.05 -20.40
C ALA A 417 26.39 41.67 -21.59
N ALA A 418 25.87 41.08 -22.67
CA ALA A 418 26.67 40.74 -23.87
C ALA A 418 26.56 41.78 -25.01
N GLY A 419 26.42 43.05 -24.66
CA GLY A 419 26.13 44.11 -25.63
C GLY A 419 26.86 45.42 -25.37
N THR A 420 28.16 45.42 -25.09
CA THR A 420 29.09 46.53 -25.43
C THR A 420 30.51 46.25 -24.93
N ARG A 421 31.39 45.76 -25.80
CA ARG A 421 32.80 46.21 -25.87
C ARG A 421 33.23 46.17 -27.34
N ARG A 422 33.30 47.36 -27.94
CA ARG A 422 34.14 47.63 -29.11
C ARG A 422 35.57 47.83 -28.64
#